data_AF-A0AAV6D8D3-F1
#
_entry.id   AF-A0AAV6D8D3-F1
#
_cell.length_a   1.000
_cell.length_b   1.000
_cell.length_c   1.000
_cell.angle_alpha   90.00
_cell.angle_beta   90.00
_cell.angle_gamma   90.00
#
_symmetry.space_group_name_H-M   'P 1'
#
loop_
_entity.id
_entity.type
_entity.pdbx_description
1 polymer ?
#
loop_
_entity_poly.entity_id
_entity_poly.type
_entity_poly.pdbx_seq_one_letter_code
_entity_poly.pdbx_strand_id
1 'polypeptide(L)'
;MNKSDYIAQVQVAVSQLHNCGATWSKTVPVHEVFQGKTVWQGDVEVFDLTGHSKAKRAYAWSHLDGANDERTRFVAVLEIPPVVSAETAVRVQIVKDVKEGK
;
A
#
# COMPACT_ATOMS: atom_id res chain seq x y z
N MET A 1 14.00 -9.89 7.83
CA MET A 1 13.54 -8.51 8.00
C MET A 1 12.71 -8.44 9.27
N ASN A 2 13.01 -7.55 10.22
CA ASN A 2 12.10 -7.33 11.36
C ASN A 2 11.00 -6.31 10.96
N LYS A 3 9.95 -6.16 11.79
CA LYS A 3 8.81 -5.27 11.48
C LYS A 3 9.24 -3.81 11.31
N SER A 4 10.19 -3.33 12.10
CA SER A 4 10.68 -1.95 12.03
C SER A 4 11.43 -1.68 10.73
N ASP A 5 12.30 -2.60 10.29
CA ASP A 5 13.03 -2.50 9.03
C ASP A 5 12.06 -2.52 7.83
N TYR A 6 11.00 -3.32 7.92
CA TYR A 6 9.94 -3.38 6.92
C TYR A 6 9.21 -2.03 6.81
N ILE A 7 8.71 -1.50 7.94
CA ILE A 7 8.01 -0.20 7.95
C ILE A 7 8.93 0.90 7.43
N ALA A 8 10.21 0.90 7.79
CA ALA A 8 11.18 1.88 7.31
C ALA A 8 11.32 1.85 5.78
N GLN A 9 11.39 0.67 5.17
CA GLN A 9 11.44 0.53 3.71
C GLN A 9 10.17 1.02 3.02
N VAL A 10 9.00 0.65 3.57
CA VAL A 10 7.71 1.13 3.05
C VAL A 10 7.61 2.65 3.17
N GLN A 11 8.05 3.23 4.29
CA GLN A 11 8.07 4.67 4.50
C GLN A 11 8.95 5.40 3.48
N VAL A 12 10.14 4.86 3.20
CA VAL A 12 11.04 5.38 2.16
C VAL A 12 10.36 5.31 0.79
N ALA A 13 9.71 4.20 0.45
CA ALA A 13 8.98 4.06 -0.80
C ALA A 13 7.87 5.10 -0.95
N VAL A 14 7.04 5.30 0.08
CA VAL A 14 5.98 6.34 0.08
C VAL A 14 6.59 7.71 -0.16
N SER A 15 7.67 8.03 0.54
CA SER A 15 8.31 9.34 0.49
C SER A 15 8.90 9.62 -0.90
N GLN A 16 9.52 8.61 -1.52
CA GLN A 16 10.10 8.72 -2.86
C GLN A 16 9.02 8.76 -3.97
N LEU A 17 7.99 7.91 -3.88
CA LEU A 17 6.93 7.83 -4.89
C LEU A 17 6.05 9.08 -4.95
N HIS A 18 5.88 9.77 -3.81
CA HIS A 18 5.00 10.93 -3.70
C HIS A 18 5.72 12.25 -3.38
N ASN A 19 7.05 12.22 -3.29
CA ASN A 19 7.91 13.36 -3.03
C ASN A 19 7.42 14.21 -1.83
N CYS A 20 7.10 13.52 -0.73
CA CYS A 20 6.54 14.10 0.49
C CYS A 20 7.14 13.46 1.74
N GLY A 21 6.97 14.10 2.90
CA GLY A 21 7.25 13.46 4.17
C GLY A 21 6.18 12.41 4.49
N ALA A 22 6.59 11.28 5.06
CA ALA A 22 5.70 10.23 5.52
C ALA A 22 6.10 9.79 6.93
N THR A 23 5.13 9.71 7.83
CA THR A 23 5.32 9.21 9.20
C THR A 23 4.37 8.06 9.44
N TRP A 24 4.91 6.91 9.87
CA TRP A 24 4.10 5.74 10.17
C TRP A 24 3.12 6.04 11.30
N SER A 25 1.86 5.66 11.09
CA SER A 25 0.75 5.93 11.99
C SER A 25 0.26 4.64 12.64
N LYS A 26 -0.07 3.63 11.82
CA LYS A 26 -0.57 2.32 12.28
C LYS A 26 -0.52 1.26 11.19
N THR A 27 -0.59 0.01 11.60
CA THR A 27 -0.85 -1.15 10.74
C THR A 27 -2.34 -1.48 10.75
N VAL A 28 -2.93 -1.78 9.59
CA VAL A 28 -4.31 -2.22 9.44
C VAL A 28 -4.33 -3.58 8.71
N PRO A 29 -4.74 -4.68 9.36
CA PRO A 29 -4.92 -5.95 8.67
C PRO A 29 -6.12 -5.84 7.72
N VAL A 30 -5.92 -6.19 6.46
CA VAL A 30 -6.95 -6.18 5.44
C VAL A 30 -7.13 -7.59 4.87
N HIS A 31 -8.38 -7.99 4.71
CA HIS A 31 -8.77 -9.26 4.09
C HIS A 31 -9.85 -8.97 3.05
N GLU A 32 -9.45 -8.94 1.79
CA GLU A 32 -10.35 -8.72 0.67
C GLU A 32 -10.84 -10.06 0.12
N VAL A 33 -12.16 -10.19 0.03
CA VAL A 33 -12.84 -11.39 -0.48
C VAL A 33 -13.77 -10.99 -1.61
N PHE A 34 -13.65 -11.67 -2.75
CA PHE A 34 -14.51 -11.48 -3.92
C PHE A 34 -15.10 -12.82 -4.34
N GLN A 35 -16.43 -12.87 -4.48
CA GLN A 35 -17.17 -14.11 -4.78
C GLN A 35 -16.81 -15.29 -3.85
N GLY A 36 -16.62 -15.01 -2.56
CA GLY A 36 -16.26 -16.03 -1.56
C GLY A 36 -14.80 -16.52 -1.63
N LYS A 37 -13.97 -15.95 -2.49
CA LYS A 37 -12.53 -16.26 -2.60
C LYS A 37 -11.71 -15.10 -2.05
N THR A 38 -10.71 -15.41 -1.23
CA THR A 38 -9.70 -14.43 -0.81
C THR A 38 -8.94 -13.94 -2.03
N VAL A 39 -9.06 -12.65 -2.33
CA VAL A 39 -8.33 -11.99 -3.42
C VAL A 39 -7.04 -11.36 -2.92
N TRP A 40 -7.05 -10.91 -1.66
CA TRP A 40 -5.88 -10.34 -1.01
C TRP A 40 -6.02 -10.47 0.51
N GLN A 41 -4.92 -10.76 1.19
CA GLN A 41 -4.85 -10.75 2.65
C GLN A 41 -3.46 -10.31 3.08
N GLY A 42 -3.38 -9.37 4.02
CA GLY A 42 -2.11 -8.84 4.49
C GLY A 42 -2.27 -7.59 5.34
N ASP A 43 -1.12 -7.04 5.75
CA ASP A 43 -1.04 -5.82 6.53
C ASP A 43 -0.81 -4.61 5.63
N VAL A 44 -1.63 -3.58 5.83
CA VAL A 44 -1.47 -2.27 5.18
C VAL A 44 -0.95 -1.28 6.21
N GLU A 45 0.17 -0.65 5.89
CA GLU A 45 0.75 0.39 6.72
C GLU A 45 0.17 1.76 6.34
N VAL A 46 -0.31 2.49 7.34
CA VAL A 46 -0.88 3.83 7.18
C VAL A 46 0.17 4.86 7.55
N PHE A 47 0.38 5.82 6.66
CA PHE A 47 1.31 6.92 6.86
C PHE A 47 0.57 8.25 6.85
N ASP A 48 0.84 9.11 7.82
CA ASP A 48 0.45 10.51 7.78
C ASP A 48 1.47 11.28 6.92
N LEU A 49 0.98 12.07 5.97
CA LEU A 49 1.80 12.78 4.99
C LEU A 49 2.00 14.24 5.38
N THR A 50 3.21 14.75 5.17
CA THR A 50 3.54 16.17 5.32
C THR A 50 4.08 16.73 4.00
N GLY A 51 3.62 17.91 3.61
CA GLY A 51 4.02 18.56 2.36
C GLY A 51 3.34 18.03 1.08
N HIS A 52 2.39 17.08 1.18
CA HIS A 52 1.63 16.62 0.03
C HIS A 52 0.38 17.49 -0.22
N SER A 53 0.18 17.99 -1.44
CA SER A 53 -0.83 19.00 -1.75
C SER A 53 -2.27 18.48 -1.80
N LYS A 54 -2.47 17.17 -1.98
CA LYS A 54 -3.79 16.56 -2.25
C LYS A 54 -4.26 15.52 -1.24
N ALA A 55 -3.39 15.07 -0.34
CA ALA A 55 -3.67 13.92 0.52
C ALA A 55 -3.02 14.15 1.89
N LYS A 56 -3.72 13.75 2.94
CA LYS A 56 -3.19 13.79 4.30
C LYS A 56 -2.58 12.46 4.73
N ARG A 57 -2.93 11.38 4.05
CA ARG A 57 -2.46 10.03 4.33
C ARG A 57 -2.11 9.26 3.07
N ALA A 58 -1.28 8.25 3.25
CA ALA A 58 -1.04 7.18 2.28
C ALA A 58 -1.21 5.82 2.94
N TYR A 59 -1.60 4.84 2.13
CA TYR A 59 -1.69 3.44 2.47
C TYR A 59 -0.64 2.69 1.65
N ALA A 60 0.21 1.92 2.30
CA ALA A 60 1.32 1.29 1.62
C ALA A 60 1.64 -0.09 2.19
N TRP A 61 2.16 -0.96 1.34
CA TRP A 61 2.55 -2.32 1.68
C TRP A 61 3.58 -2.83 0.68
N SER A 62 4.35 -3.86 1.05
CA SER A 62 5.11 -4.61 0.06
C SER A 62 4.31 -5.80 -0.45
N HIS A 63 4.43 -6.09 -1.74
CA HIS A 63 3.97 -7.33 -2.34
C HIS A 63 5.17 -8.04 -2.98
N LEU A 64 5.21 -9.37 -2.88
CA LEU A 64 6.20 -10.17 -3.59
C LEU A 64 5.72 -10.34 -5.03
N ASP A 65 6.54 -9.94 -6.00
CA ASP A 65 6.24 -9.96 -7.43
C ASP A 65 7.22 -10.93 -8.13
N GLY A 66 6.71 -11.81 -8.99
CA GLY A 66 7.46 -12.82 -9.74
C GLY A 66 7.19 -14.29 -9.35
N ALA A 67 7.48 -15.22 -10.26
CA ALA A 67 7.21 -16.66 -10.11
C ALA A 67 7.93 -17.35 -8.92
N ASN A 68 8.91 -16.67 -8.31
CA ASN A 68 9.74 -17.16 -7.20
C ASN A 68 9.94 -16.09 -6.10
N ASP A 69 9.04 -15.11 -5.95
CA ASP A 69 9.17 -14.04 -4.93
C ASP A 69 10.47 -13.19 -5.03
N GLU A 70 11.11 -13.15 -6.21
CA GLU A 70 12.44 -12.55 -6.38
C GLU A 70 12.45 -11.01 -6.37
N ARG A 71 11.29 -10.34 -6.50
CA ARG A 71 11.20 -8.88 -6.46
C ARG A 71 10.15 -8.40 -5.46
N THR A 72 10.61 -7.71 -4.42
CA THR A 72 9.75 -6.94 -3.54
C THR A 72 9.29 -5.67 -4.25
N ARG A 73 8.00 -5.59 -4.61
CA ARG A 73 7.37 -4.35 -5.09
C ARG A 73 6.75 -3.62 -3.90
N PHE A 74 7.05 -2.34 -3.76
CA PHE A 74 6.36 -1.48 -2.81
C PHE A 74 5.19 -0.77 -3.50
N VAL A 75 4.02 -0.86 -2.90
CA VAL A 75 2.81 -0.16 -3.33
C VAL A 75 2.57 1.00 -2.36
N ALA A 76 2.26 2.18 -2.91
CA ALA A 76 1.80 3.33 -2.14
C ALA A 76 0.57 3.94 -2.83
N VAL A 77 -0.50 4.10 -2.07
CA VAL A 77 -1.78 4.64 -2.52
C VAL A 77 -2.16 5.82 -1.65
N LEU A 78 -2.37 6.99 -2.26
CA LEU A 78 -2.77 8.20 -1.57
C LEU A 78 -4.24 8.13 -1.13
N GLU A 79 -4.56 8.73 0.03
CA GLU A 79 -5.93 8.95 0.53
C GLU A 79 -6.61 10.06 -0.31
N ILE A 80 -7.00 9.71 -1.53
CA ILE A 80 -7.71 10.57 -2.48
C ILE A 80 -8.92 9.77 -3.01
N PRO A 81 -10.14 10.34 -3.01
CA PRO A 81 -11.34 9.65 -3.48
C PRO A 81 -11.13 8.93 -4.82
N PRO A 82 -11.53 7.65 -4.94
CA PRO A 82 -12.36 6.87 -4.00
C PRO A 82 -11.63 6.23 -2.82
N VAL A 83 -10.33 6.47 -2.63
CA VAL A 83 -9.54 5.89 -1.54
C VAL A 83 -9.76 6.67 -0.25
N VAL A 84 -10.41 6.03 0.72
CA VAL A 84 -10.76 6.60 2.04
C VAL A 84 -10.36 5.69 3.21
N SER A 85 -9.85 4.49 2.90
CA SER A 85 -9.44 3.47 3.87
C SER A 85 -8.41 2.52 3.27
N ALA A 86 -7.76 1.71 4.12
CA ALA A 86 -6.81 0.68 3.71
C ALA A 86 -7.44 -0.34 2.77
N GLU A 87 -8.68 -0.75 3.04
CA GLU A 87 -9.47 -1.66 2.21
C GLU A 87 -9.73 -1.06 0.82
N THR A 88 -10.15 0.21 0.76
CA THR A 88 -10.36 0.87 -0.55
C THR A 88 -9.05 1.06 -1.32
N ALA A 89 -7.92 1.26 -0.63
CA ALA A 89 -6.60 1.33 -1.26
C ALA A 89 -6.21 -0.01 -1.89
N VAL A 90 -6.39 -1.12 -1.16
CA VAL A 90 -6.15 -2.48 -1.66
C VAL A 90 -7.05 -2.79 -2.86
N ARG A 91 -8.35 -2.48 -2.79
CA ARG A 91 -9.28 -2.68 -3.92
C ARG A 91 -8.87 -1.91 -5.16
N VAL A 92 -8.50 -0.64 -5.01
CA VAL A 92 -8.03 0.17 -6.13
C VAL A 92 -6.75 -0.41 -6.71
N GLN A 93 -5.82 -0.91 -5.89
CA GLN A 93 -4.61 -1.55 -6.37
C GLN A 93 -4.91 -2.84 -7.14
N ILE A 94 -5.76 -3.73 -6.61
CA ILE A 94 -6.17 -4.96 -7.31
C ILE A 94 -6.76 -4.63 -8.69
N VAL A 95 -7.63 -3.62 -8.76
CA VAL A 95 -8.22 -3.17 -10.03
C VAL A 95 -7.16 -2.61 -10.99
N LYS A 96 -6.11 -1.95 -10.48
CA LYS A 96 -4.98 -1.49 -11.30
C LYS A 96 -4.17 -2.68 -11.82
N ASP A 97 -3.78 -3.61 -10.95
CA ASP A 97 -2.97 -4.78 -11.33
C ASP A 97 -3.67 -5.64 -12.39
N VAL A 98 -4.99 -5.83 -12.26
CA VAL A 98 -5.81 -6.54 -13.28
C VAL A 98 -5.83 -5.81 -14.63
N LYS A 99 -5.75 -4.47 -14.64
CA LYS A 99 -5.71 -3.68 -15.88
C LYS A 99 -4.32 -3.61 -16.50
N GLU A 100 -3.27 -3.62 -15.68
CA GLU A 100 -1.87 -3.52 -16.12
C GLU A 100 -1.29 -4.89 -16.53
N GLY A 101 -1.89 -6.00 -16.07
CA GLY A 101 -1.62 -7.35 -16.57
C GLY A 101 -2.13 -7.56 -18.00
N LYS A 102 -1.24 -7.36 -18.98
CA LYS A 102 -1.40 -7.78 -20.38
C LYS A 102 -0.52 -8.99 -20.67
#